data_AF-A0A849QGB4-F1
#
_entry.id   AF-A0A849QGB4-F1
#
_cell.length_a   1.000
_cell.length_b   1.000
_cell.length_c   1.000
_cell.angle_alpha   90.00
_cell.angle_beta   90.00
_cell.angle_gamma   90.00
#
_symmetry.space_group_name_H-M   'P 1'
#
loop_
_entity.id
_entity.type
_entity.pdbx_description
1 polymer ?
#
loop_
_entity_poly.entity_id
_entity_poly.type
_entity_poly.pdbx_seq_one_letter_code
_entity_poly.pdbx_strand_id
1 'polypeptide(L)'
;MKSIIILFLLLIFSISNCTAIVSAGAVYSNDIIVSDDNILFTIEETYTDVDVQEFRQMLDLDRSGDVNISEVEAFKESHLISKKIELRSYISIDEGDVPLEMMSVVMEFENAQGDINITSPINVTTFVEYKFLSPIPSGEHELWILGHPLIQNMKITLPEGVIVASSDGLDNMTTSTYDGKIVLEGESGIRTFMVENRTIFEYATTVDMYKKPFYAESYFLPLLVFIEMLLAVFAIYMIKGKKQSS
;
A
#
# COMPACT_ATOMS: atom_id res chain seq x y z
N MET A 1 9.50 5.12 -59.21
CA MET A 1 8.19 4.81 -58.59
C MET A 1 8.17 3.46 -57.87
N LYS A 2 8.59 2.35 -58.50
CA LYS A 2 8.66 1.02 -57.84
C LYS A 2 9.58 0.98 -56.59
N SER A 3 10.72 1.66 -56.61
CA SER A 3 11.64 1.70 -55.46
C SER A 3 11.12 2.51 -54.25
N ILE A 4 10.24 3.49 -54.48
CA ILE A 4 9.64 4.28 -53.39
C ILE A 4 8.55 3.47 -52.67
N ILE A 5 7.79 2.66 -53.42
CA ILE A 5 6.76 1.77 -52.87
C ILE A 5 7.40 0.66 -52.02
N ILE A 6 8.55 0.11 -52.45
CA ILE A 6 9.30 -0.90 -51.67
C ILE A 6 9.87 -0.29 -50.39
N LEU A 7 10.38 0.94 -50.44
CA LEU A 7 10.88 1.64 -49.25
C LEU A 7 9.74 1.94 -48.25
N PHE A 8 8.56 2.31 -48.75
CA PHE A 8 7.38 2.58 -47.92
C PHE A 8 6.79 1.29 -47.30
N LEU A 9 6.82 0.17 -48.03
CA LEU A 9 6.42 -1.15 -47.51
C LEU A 9 7.40 -1.69 -46.46
N LEU A 10 8.71 -1.49 -46.64
CA LEU A 10 9.71 -1.83 -45.62
C LEU A 10 9.55 -0.97 -44.37
N LEU A 11 9.26 0.32 -44.51
CA LEU A 11 9.02 1.21 -43.37
C LEU A 11 7.76 0.80 -42.58
N ILE A 12 6.67 0.43 -43.26
CA ILE A 12 5.45 -0.07 -42.60
C ILE A 12 5.71 -1.41 -41.89
N PHE A 13 6.51 -2.31 -42.47
CA PHE A 13 6.88 -3.58 -41.83
C PHE A 13 7.78 -3.38 -40.60
N SER A 14 8.63 -2.33 -40.59
CA SER A 14 9.44 -1.96 -39.43
C SER A 14 8.63 -1.34 -38.29
N ILE A 15 7.54 -0.62 -38.60
CA ILE A 15 6.67 -0.01 -37.58
C ILE A 15 5.65 -1.04 -37.02
N SER A 16 5.31 -2.07 -37.80
CA SER A 16 4.32 -3.10 -37.41
C SER A 16 4.85 -4.21 -36.49
N ASN A 17 6.17 -4.27 -36.24
CA ASN A 17 6.79 -5.27 -35.36
C ASN A 17 7.18 -4.72 -33.98
N CYS A 18 6.78 -3.48 -33.65
CA CYS A 18 7.01 -2.87 -32.34
C CYS A 18 5.73 -2.76 -31.51
N THR A 19 4.78 -3.67 -31.71
CA THR A 19 3.88 -4.10 -30.64
C THR A 19 4.36 -5.46 -30.18
N ALA A 20 5.53 -5.46 -29.55
CA ALA A 20 5.84 -6.54 -28.63
C ALA A 20 4.69 -6.53 -27.63
N ILE A 21 3.91 -7.61 -27.66
CA ILE A 21 3.02 -7.99 -26.59
C ILE A 21 3.88 -7.85 -25.33
N VAL A 22 3.57 -6.86 -24.50
CA VAL A 22 4.13 -6.75 -23.16
C VAL A 22 3.54 -7.96 -22.43
N SER A 23 4.21 -9.10 -22.54
CA SER A 23 4.01 -10.23 -21.65
C SER A 23 4.56 -9.74 -20.32
N ALA A 24 3.71 -9.08 -19.54
CA ALA A 24 3.97 -8.90 -18.13
C ALA A 24 3.85 -10.29 -17.52
N GLY A 25 4.98 -10.99 -17.38
CA GLY A 25 5.01 -12.31 -16.78
C GLY A 25 4.74 -12.24 -15.26
N ALA A 26 4.89 -11.07 -14.63
CA ALA A 26 4.48 -10.80 -13.26
C ALA A 26 3.63 -9.52 -13.17
N VAL A 27 2.51 -9.58 -12.44
CA VAL A 27 1.62 -8.44 -12.16
C VAL A 27 1.45 -8.30 -10.65
N TYR A 28 1.47 -7.06 -10.17
CA TYR A 28 1.37 -6.74 -8.76
C TYR A 28 0.11 -5.92 -8.46
N SER A 29 -0.51 -6.19 -7.32
CA SER A 29 -1.59 -5.41 -6.74
C SER A 29 -1.30 -5.17 -5.27
N ASN A 30 -1.51 -3.94 -4.81
CA ASN A 30 -1.27 -3.53 -3.43
C ASN A 30 -2.58 -2.99 -2.83
N ASP A 31 -2.96 -3.48 -1.65
CA ASP A 31 -4.03 -2.89 -0.82
C ASP A 31 -3.44 -2.43 0.52
N ILE A 32 -3.48 -1.12 0.75
CA ILE A 32 -3.01 -0.46 1.96
C ILE A 32 -4.21 0.11 2.71
N ILE A 33 -4.46 -0.38 3.92
CA ILE A 33 -5.51 0.12 4.81
C ILE A 33 -4.86 0.77 6.01
N VAL A 34 -4.97 2.09 6.09
CA VAL A 34 -4.51 2.90 7.21
C VAL A 34 -5.65 3.07 8.21
N SER A 35 -5.43 2.63 9.44
CA SER A 35 -6.34 2.79 10.58
C SER A 35 -5.76 3.80 11.58
N ASP A 36 -6.43 4.00 12.72
CA ASP A 36 -5.91 4.87 13.78
C ASP A 36 -4.70 4.29 14.53
N ASP A 37 -4.58 2.96 14.58
CA ASP A 37 -3.60 2.22 15.40
C ASP A 37 -2.70 1.26 14.60
N ASN A 38 -3.05 0.97 13.34
CA ASN A 38 -2.27 0.11 12.46
C ASN A 38 -2.34 0.51 10.99
N ILE A 39 -1.47 -0.11 10.19
CA ILE A 39 -1.54 -0.17 8.74
C ILE A 39 -1.53 -1.66 8.35
N LEU A 40 -2.54 -2.08 7.61
CA LEU A 40 -2.57 -3.38 6.96
C LEU A 40 -2.14 -3.22 5.52
N PHE A 41 -1.15 -3.98 5.10
CA PHE A 41 -0.61 -3.93 3.75
C PHE A 41 -0.61 -5.33 3.13
N THR A 42 -1.34 -5.48 2.04
CA THR A 42 -1.40 -6.71 1.25
C THR A 42 -0.71 -6.48 -0.08
N ILE A 43 0.24 -7.36 -0.43
CA ILE A 43 0.87 -7.42 -1.74
C ILE A 43 0.42 -8.71 -2.40
N GLU A 44 -0.16 -8.61 -3.58
CA GLU A 44 -0.55 -9.72 -4.43
C GLU A 44 0.33 -9.74 -5.66
N GLU A 45 1.00 -10.86 -5.92
CA GLU A 45 1.88 -11.07 -7.07
C GLU A 45 1.33 -12.24 -7.88
N THR A 46 1.10 -12.03 -9.17
CA THR A 46 0.64 -13.09 -10.10
C THR A 46 1.70 -13.32 -11.14
N TYR A 47 2.29 -14.52 -11.16
CA TYR A 47 3.27 -14.97 -12.14
C TYR A 47 2.59 -15.81 -13.22
N THR A 48 2.93 -15.57 -14.49
CA THR A 48 2.35 -16.19 -15.68
C THR A 48 3.43 -16.58 -16.71
N ASP A 49 3.05 -17.38 -17.70
CA ASP A 49 3.89 -17.76 -18.85
C ASP A 49 5.29 -18.30 -18.44
N VAL A 50 6.36 -17.63 -18.90
CA VAL A 50 7.75 -18.02 -18.67
C VAL A 50 8.17 -17.81 -17.21
N ASP A 51 7.61 -16.78 -16.56
CA ASP A 51 7.96 -16.45 -15.17
C ASP A 51 7.48 -17.54 -14.21
N VAL A 52 6.40 -18.27 -14.52
CA VAL A 52 5.98 -19.45 -13.75
C VAL A 52 7.05 -20.54 -13.76
N GLN A 53 7.62 -20.82 -14.93
CA GLN A 53 8.65 -21.86 -15.07
C GLN A 53 9.92 -21.46 -14.33
N GLU A 54 10.34 -20.20 -14.48
CA GLU A 54 11.48 -19.65 -13.74
C GLU A 54 11.23 -19.68 -12.23
N PHE A 55 10.04 -19.32 -11.78
CA PHE A 55 9.66 -19.37 -10.36
C PHE A 55 9.73 -20.79 -9.82
N ARG A 56 9.16 -21.78 -10.51
CA ARG A 56 9.24 -23.18 -10.07
C ARG A 56 10.66 -23.73 -10.10
N GLN A 57 11.49 -23.33 -11.06
CA GLN A 57 12.92 -23.69 -11.07
C GLN A 57 13.68 -23.09 -9.89
N MET A 58 13.30 -21.90 -9.41
CA MET A 58 13.86 -21.31 -8.18
C MET A 58 13.40 -22.07 -6.92
N LEU A 59 12.19 -22.64 -6.94
CA LEU A 59 11.66 -23.46 -5.86
C LEU A 59 12.26 -24.87 -5.83
N ASP A 60 12.59 -25.47 -6.98
CA ASP A 60 13.15 -26.83 -7.13
C ASP A 60 14.60 -26.91 -6.62
N LEU A 61 14.75 -27.04 -5.29
CA LEU A 61 16.02 -27.00 -4.59
C LEU A 61 16.88 -28.24 -4.88
N ASP A 62 16.23 -29.38 -5.11
CA ASP A 62 16.91 -30.66 -5.38
C ASP A 62 17.08 -30.97 -6.88
N ARG A 63 16.50 -30.14 -7.75
CA ARG A 63 16.53 -30.27 -9.22
C ARG A 63 15.85 -31.53 -9.72
N SER A 64 14.80 -31.98 -9.04
CA SER A 64 14.00 -33.13 -9.41
C SER A 64 13.07 -32.86 -10.59
N GLY A 65 12.76 -31.59 -10.87
CA GLY A 65 11.78 -31.16 -11.86
C GLY A 65 10.33 -31.18 -11.37
N ASP A 66 10.09 -31.46 -10.08
CA ASP A 66 8.76 -31.49 -9.47
C ASP A 66 8.79 -30.82 -8.09
N VAL A 67 8.21 -29.63 -7.99
CA VAL A 67 8.26 -28.82 -6.76
C VAL A 67 7.31 -29.37 -5.71
N ASN A 68 7.84 -29.67 -4.53
CA ASN A 68 7.04 -30.15 -3.40
C ASN A 68 6.81 -29.06 -2.33
N ILE A 69 5.88 -29.34 -1.40
CA ILE A 69 5.52 -28.38 -0.33
C ILE A 69 6.70 -28.01 0.57
N SER A 70 7.63 -28.94 0.84
CA SER A 70 8.78 -28.65 1.71
C SER A 70 9.74 -27.65 1.07
N GLU A 71 9.88 -27.68 -0.25
CA GLU A 71 10.65 -26.70 -1.00
C GLU A 71 10.00 -25.32 -1.01
N VAL A 72 8.67 -25.26 -1.20
CA VAL A 72 7.90 -24.01 -1.12
C VAL A 72 8.06 -23.38 0.27
N GLU A 73 7.91 -24.16 1.34
CA GLU A 73 8.07 -23.64 2.70
C GLU A 73 9.52 -23.22 3.01
N ALA A 74 10.52 -23.95 2.51
CA ALA A 74 11.92 -23.56 2.65
C ALA A 74 12.23 -22.24 1.93
N PHE A 75 11.72 -22.08 0.70
CA PHE A 75 11.82 -20.82 -0.04
C PHE A 75 11.15 -19.69 0.75
N LYS A 76 9.90 -19.89 1.18
CA LYS A 76 9.13 -18.92 1.97
C LYS A 76 9.88 -18.46 3.22
N GLU A 77 10.44 -19.39 4.00
CA GLU A 77 11.21 -19.04 5.20
C GLU A 77 12.42 -18.16 4.85
N SER A 78 13.19 -18.55 3.84
CA SER A 78 14.38 -17.81 3.41
C SER A 78 14.04 -16.42 2.84
N HIS A 79 12.99 -16.35 2.01
CA HIS A 79 12.58 -15.13 1.32
C HIS A 79 11.92 -14.13 2.27
N LEU A 80 11.17 -14.60 3.28
CA LEU A 80 10.60 -13.74 4.31
C LEU A 80 11.67 -12.98 5.12
N ILE A 81 12.87 -13.55 5.30
CA ILE A 81 13.96 -12.86 6.03
C ILE A 81 14.40 -11.61 5.26
N SER A 82 14.65 -11.72 3.95
CA SER A 82 15.03 -10.56 3.12
C SER A 82 13.85 -9.61 2.93
N LYS A 83 12.65 -10.13 2.68
CA LYS A 83 11.45 -9.32 2.45
C LYS A 83 11.09 -8.48 3.67
N LYS A 84 11.25 -9.00 4.90
CA LYS A 84 11.06 -8.23 6.14
C LYS A 84 11.98 -7.00 6.23
N ILE A 85 13.18 -7.05 5.67
CA ILE A 85 14.10 -5.91 5.69
C ILE A 85 13.61 -4.84 4.72
N GLU A 86 13.24 -5.23 3.49
CA GLU A 86 12.68 -4.35 2.47
C GLU A 86 11.37 -3.68 2.95
N LEU A 87 10.47 -4.48 3.53
CA LEU A 87 9.15 -4.03 3.97
C LEU A 87 9.22 -3.02 5.12
N ARG A 88 10.32 -2.93 5.88
CA ARG A 88 10.44 -1.95 6.98
C ARG A 88 10.42 -0.50 6.50
N SER A 89 10.92 -0.24 5.30
CA SER A 89 10.97 1.10 4.70
C SER A 89 9.96 1.28 3.58
N TYR A 90 9.00 0.36 3.43
CA TYR A 90 8.04 0.40 2.33
C TYR A 90 6.96 1.45 2.56
N ILE A 91 6.58 1.66 3.81
CA ILE A 91 5.59 2.66 4.22
C ILE A 91 6.18 3.50 5.34
N SER A 92 6.08 4.82 5.23
CA SER A 92 6.46 5.77 6.27
C SER A 92 5.45 6.90 6.36
N ILE A 93 5.31 7.49 7.54
CA ILE A 93 4.53 8.71 7.75
C ILE A 93 5.47 9.79 8.31
N ASP A 94 5.38 11.00 7.78
CA ASP A 94 6.19 12.16 8.15
C ASP A 94 7.70 11.85 8.12
N GLU A 95 8.19 11.31 7.01
CA GLU A 95 9.59 10.88 6.84
C GLU A 95 10.10 9.89 7.92
N GLY A 96 9.19 9.19 8.62
CA GLY A 96 9.51 8.26 9.70
C GLY A 96 9.41 8.85 11.11
N ASP A 97 8.99 10.09 11.26
CA ASP A 97 8.74 10.72 12.57
C ASP A 97 7.57 10.06 13.32
N VAL A 98 6.62 9.46 12.59
CA VAL A 98 5.61 8.58 13.18
C VAL A 98 6.16 7.15 13.22
N PRO A 99 6.52 6.62 14.40
CA PRO A 99 7.17 5.31 14.50
C PRO A 99 6.19 4.17 14.19
N LEU A 100 6.57 3.37 13.19
CA LEU A 100 5.91 2.13 12.78
C LEU A 100 6.69 0.91 13.25
N GLU A 101 6.03 -0.02 13.93
CA GLU A 101 6.57 -1.33 14.27
C GLU A 101 5.92 -2.41 13.40
N MET A 102 6.73 -3.16 12.65
CA MET A 102 6.24 -4.31 11.88
C MET A 102 5.92 -5.47 12.84
N MET A 103 4.63 -5.76 12.99
CA MET A 103 4.13 -6.79 13.92
C MET A 103 4.19 -8.18 13.30
N SER A 104 3.76 -8.30 12.05
CA SER A 104 3.69 -9.58 11.35
C SER A 104 3.96 -9.42 9.86
N VAL A 105 4.54 -10.47 9.28
CA VAL A 105 4.64 -10.68 7.83
C VAL A 105 4.31 -12.14 7.58
N VAL A 106 3.26 -12.38 6.82
CA VAL A 106 2.80 -13.71 6.42
C VAL A 106 2.80 -13.77 4.91
N MET A 107 3.26 -14.89 4.35
CA MET A 107 3.32 -15.11 2.91
C MET A 107 2.62 -16.42 2.57
N GLU A 108 1.80 -16.40 1.55
CA GLU A 108 1.02 -17.53 1.08
C GLU A 108 1.26 -17.75 -0.41
N PHE A 109 1.30 -19.02 -0.80
CA PHE A 109 1.55 -19.45 -2.18
C PHE A 109 0.38 -20.28 -2.66
N GLU A 110 -0.15 -19.95 -3.83
CA GLU A 110 -1.12 -20.76 -4.54
C GLU A 110 -0.51 -21.31 -5.82
N ASN A 111 -0.76 -22.59 -6.10
CA ASN A 111 -0.29 -23.29 -7.30
C ASN A 111 1.24 -23.35 -7.48
N ALA A 112 2.04 -23.14 -6.43
CA ALA A 112 3.50 -23.20 -6.52
C ALA A 112 4.06 -24.63 -6.67
N GLN A 113 3.32 -25.66 -6.25
CA GLN A 113 3.73 -27.07 -6.31
C GLN A 113 3.51 -27.70 -7.71
N GLY A 114 4.23 -28.77 -7.98
CA GLY A 114 4.10 -29.61 -9.18
C GLY A 114 5.24 -29.44 -10.19
N ASP A 115 5.08 -30.11 -11.34
CA ASP A 115 6.07 -30.16 -12.42
C ASP A 115 6.45 -28.76 -12.90
N ILE A 116 7.76 -28.51 -13.03
CA ILE A 116 8.32 -27.21 -13.43
C ILE A 116 7.85 -26.75 -14.83
N ASN A 117 7.40 -27.67 -15.68
CA ASN A 117 6.93 -27.37 -17.04
C ASN A 117 5.46 -26.94 -17.09
N ILE A 118 4.70 -27.07 -16.00
CA ILE A 118 3.33 -26.56 -15.91
C ILE A 118 3.37 -25.03 -16.01
N THR A 119 2.40 -24.43 -16.69
CA THR A 119 2.33 -22.97 -16.91
C THR A 119 1.12 -22.33 -16.24
N SER A 120 0.45 -23.04 -15.33
CA SER A 120 -0.63 -22.48 -14.52
C SER A 120 -0.09 -21.32 -13.67
N PRO A 121 -0.82 -20.19 -13.55
CA PRO A 121 -0.34 -19.05 -12.77
C PRO A 121 -0.03 -19.42 -11.32
N ILE A 122 1.01 -18.78 -10.78
CA ILE A 122 1.36 -18.84 -9.35
C ILE A 122 0.95 -17.52 -8.74
N ASN A 123 0.19 -17.58 -7.65
CA ASN A 123 -0.15 -16.39 -6.87
C ASN A 123 0.67 -16.40 -5.58
N VAL A 124 1.24 -15.25 -5.25
CA VAL A 124 1.93 -15.01 -3.99
C VAL A 124 1.23 -13.86 -3.29
N THR A 125 0.73 -14.11 -2.08
CA THR A 125 0.08 -13.08 -1.27
C THR A 125 0.91 -12.85 -0.03
N THR A 126 1.36 -11.61 0.16
CA THR A 126 2.09 -11.19 1.36
C THR A 126 1.22 -10.25 2.18
N PHE A 127 0.92 -10.63 3.41
CA PHE A 127 0.23 -9.80 4.39
C PHE A 127 1.23 -9.21 5.37
N VAL A 128 1.15 -7.90 5.58
CA VAL A 128 2.01 -7.16 6.49
C VAL A 128 1.14 -6.32 7.41
N GLU A 129 1.44 -6.38 8.71
CA GLU A 129 0.82 -5.52 9.71
C GLU A 129 1.88 -4.62 10.33
N TYR A 130 1.69 -3.31 10.19
CA TYR A 130 2.43 -2.30 10.94
C TYR A 130 1.55 -1.75 12.04
N LYS A 131 2.12 -1.54 13.22
CA LYS A 131 1.45 -0.90 14.34
C LYS A 131 2.07 0.45 14.62
N PHE A 132 1.23 1.45 14.88
CA PHE A 132 1.68 2.73 15.38
C PHE A 132 2.10 2.59 16.85
N LEU A 133 3.31 3.03 17.20
CA LEU A 133 3.69 3.09 18.63
C LEU A 133 2.96 4.23 19.37
N SER A 134 2.48 5.22 18.61
CA SER A 134 1.64 6.31 19.08
C SER A 134 0.63 6.68 18.00
N PRO A 135 -0.64 7.00 18.33
CA PRO A 135 -1.62 7.41 17.34
C PRO A 135 -1.12 8.59 16.50
N ILE A 136 -1.47 8.61 15.21
CA ILE A 136 -1.21 9.76 14.35
C ILE A 136 -1.88 10.99 14.99
N PRO A 137 -1.12 12.06 15.30
CA PRO A 137 -1.68 13.23 15.95
C PRO A 137 -2.63 13.98 15.02
N SER A 138 -3.36 14.97 15.55
CA SER A 138 -4.14 15.86 14.70
C SER A 138 -3.23 16.85 13.98
N GLY A 139 -3.46 17.11 12.70
CA GLY A 139 -2.63 18.00 11.91
C GLY A 139 -2.43 17.51 10.48
N GLU A 140 -1.45 18.10 9.83
CA GLU A 140 -0.97 17.71 8.50
C GLU A 140 0.05 16.57 8.64
N HIS A 141 -0.07 15.57 7.77
CA HIS A 141 0.78 14.40 7.71
C HIS A 141 1.04 14.01 6.25
N GLU A 142 2.20 13.46 5.97
CA GLU A 142 2.52 12.87 4.66
C GLU A 142 2.67 11.36 4.82
N LEU A 143 1.81 10.60 4.13
CA LEU A 143 1.99 9.16 3.96
C LEU A 143 2.82 8.91 2.70
N TRP A 144 3.95 8.23 2.84
CA TRP A 144 4.82 7.83 1.74
C TRP A 144 4.82 6.30 1.62
N ILE A 145 4.64 5.80 0.39
CA ILE A 145 4.56 4.38 0.06
C ILE A 145 5.50 4.12 -1.12
N LEU A 146 6.41 3.16 -0.98
CA LEU A 146 7.26 2.73 -2.08
C LEU A 146 6.43 2.10 -3.19
N GLY A 147 6.72 2.44 -4.44
CA GLY A 147 6.05 1.93 -5.62
C GLY A 147 6.92 0.95 -6.43
N HIS A 148 6.35 0.42 -7.50
CA HIS A 148 7.02 -0.48 -8.43
C HIS A 148 6.28 -0.45 -9.79
N PRO A 149 6.98 -0.40 -10.93
CA PRO A 149 6.35 -0.27 -12.26
C PRO A 149 5.41 -1.42 -12.65
N LEU A 150 5.53 -2.58 -11.99
CA LEU A 150 4.64 -3.72 -12.24
C LEU A 150 3.38 -3.72 -11.36
N ILE A 151 3.21 -2.73 -10.46
CA ILE A 151 1.99 -2.54 -9.69
C ILE A 151 0.94 -1.89 -10.59
N GLN A 152 0.02 -2.72 -11.07
CA GLN A 152 -1.09 -2.29 -11.92
C GLN A 152 -2.28 -1.76 -11.12
N ASN A 153 -2.34 -2.08 -9.83
CA ASN A 153 -3.34 -1.51 -8.93
C ASN A 153 -2.74 -1.27 -7.55
N MET A 154 -2.79 -0.03 -7.09
CA MET A 154 -2.51 0.36 -5.72
C MET A 154 -3.76 1.02 -5.15
N LYS A 155 -4.30 0.42 -4.11
CA LYS A 155 -5.46 0.92 -3.37
C LYS A 155 -5.02 1.36 -1.98
N ILE A 156 -5.35 2.60 -1.61
CA ILE A 156 -5.02 3.21 -0.33
C ILE A 156 -6.31 3.65 0.35
N THR A 157 -6.67 3.00 1.44
CA THR A 157 -7.82 3.35 2.27
C THR A 157 -7.33 4.11 3.50
N LEU A 158 -7.77 5.36 3.65
CA LEU A 158 -7.40 6.22 4.78
C LEU A 158 -8.40 6.10 5.94
N PRO A 159 -8.00 6.43 7.18
CA PRO A 159 -8.89 6.35 8.32
C PRO A 159 -10.00 7.40 8.24
N GLU A 160 -11.07 7.18 9.00
CA GLU A 160 -12.19 8.12 9.07
C GLU A 160 -11.73 9.47 9.66
N GLY A 161 -12.37 10.56 9.24
CA GLY A 161 -12.05 11.90 9.74
C GLY A 161 -10.79 12.53 9.15
N VAL A 162 -10.10 11.82 8.25
CA VAL A 162 -8.99 12.36 7.46
C VAL A 162 -9.49 13.01 6.17
N ILE A 163 -8.85 14.10 5.78
CA ILE A 163 -9.04 14.78 4.49
C ILE A 163 -7.75 14.64 3.68
N VAL A 164 -7.86 14.29 2.40
CA VAL A 164 -6.72 14.32 1.47
C VAL A 164 -6.55 15.74 0.93
N ALA A 165 -5.37 16.32 1.13
CA ALA A 165 -4.99 17.63 0.59
C ALA A 165 -4.43 17.50 -0.83
N SER A 166 -3.51 16.55 -1.02
CA SER A 166 -2.87 16.23 -2.30
C SER A 166 -2.40 14.78 -2.31
N SER A 167 -2.20 14.25 -3.52
CA SER A 167 -1.53 12.97 -3.74
C SER A 167 -0.74 13.01 -5.05
N ASP A 168 0.35 12.25 -5.09
CA ASP A 168 1.22 12.11 -6.28
C ASP A 168 1.72 10.66 -6.38
N GLY A 169 2.18 10.27 -7.58
CA GLY A 169 2.74 8.94 -7.82
C GLY A 169 1.72 7.81 -8.04
N LEU A 170 0.46 8.16 -8.31
CA LEU A 170 -0.56 7.23 -8.82
C LEU A 170 -1.04 7.68 -10.20
N ASP A 171 -0.80 6.85 -11.21
CA ASP A 171 -1.30 7.07 -12.57
C ASP A 171 -2.77 6.65 -12.67
N ASN A 172 -3.53 7.36 -13.51
CA ASN A 172 -4.98 7.13 -13.68
C ASN A 172 -5.80 7.14 -12.37
N MET A 173 -5.31 7.89 -11.37
CA MET A 173 -5.87 7.87 -10.02
C MET A 173 -7.36 8.24 -9.99
N THR A 174 -8.11 7.47 -9.22
CA THR A 174 -9.48 7.77 -8.81
C THR A 174 -9.55 7.97 -7.31
N THR A 175 -10.47 8.83 -6.87
CA THR A 175 -10.77 9.04 -5.45
C THR A 175 -12.23 8.75 -5.21
N SER A 176 -12.51 7.90 -4.21
CA SER A 176 -13.87 7.56 -3.80
C SER A 176 -14.01 7.62 -2.27
N THR A 177 -15.24 7.49 -1.80
CA THR A 177 -15.54 7.43 -0.36
C THR A 177 -16.38 6.19 -0.10
N TYR A 178 -15.92 5.36 0.84
CA TYR A 178 -16.60 4.13 1.25
C TYR A 178 -16.66 4.09 2.78
N ASP A 179 -17.86 4.00 3.34
CA ASP A 179 -18.07 3.92 4.80
C ASP A 179 -17.36 5.04 5.60
N GLY A 180 -17.47 6.29 5.11
CA GLY A 180 -16.84 7.47 5.73
C GLY A 180 -15.32 7.58 5.51
N LYS A 181 -14.69 6.59 4.87
CA LYS A 181 -13.26 6.55 4.57
C LYS A 181 -12.97 6.98 3.14
N ILE A 182 -11.84 7.67 2.94
CA ILE A 182 -11.36 8.03 1.61
C ILE A 182 -10.57 6.85 1.04
N VAL A 183 -10.84 6.49 -0.21
CA VAL A 183 -10.12 5.46 -0.95
C VAL A 183 -9.51 6.08 -2.20
N LEU A 184 -8.19 5.93 -2.34
CA LEU A 184 -7.42 6.29 -3.54
C LEU A 184 -7.07 5.00 -4.28
N GLU A 185 -7.26 4.95 -5.58
CA GLU A 185 -6.97 3.77 -6.39
C GLU A 185 -6.38 4.19 -7.74
N GLY A 186 -5.29 3.55 -8.17
CA GLY A 186 -4.60 3.83 -9.42
C GLY A 186 -3.40 2.92 -9.67
N GLU A 187 -2.73 3.10 -10.80
CA GLU A 187 -1.49 2.39 -11.14
C GLU A 187 -0.28 3.04 -10.44
N SER A 188 0.76 2.29 -10.10
CA SER A 188 1.97 2.90 -9.52
C SER A 188 2.68 3.75 -10.58
N GLY A 189 2.67 5.06 -10.38
CA GLY A 189 3.30 6.03 -11.26
C GLY A 189 4.71 6.43 -10.82
N ILE A 190 5.32 7.32 -11.60
CA ILE A 190 6.61 7.94 -11.27
C ILE A 190 6.35 9.30 -10.63
N ARG A 191 6.80 9.47 -9.39
CA ARG A 191 6.87 10.77 -8.73
C ARG A 191 8.11 11.52 -9.19
N THR A 192 7.97 12.82 -9.46
CA THR A 192 9.07 13.69 -9.90
C THR A 192 9.26 14.86 -8.95
N PHE A 193 10.46 15.03 -8.40
CA PHE A 193 10.76 16.11 -7.46
C PHE A 193 12.17 16.65 -7.64
N MET A 194 12.46 17.79 -6.99
CA MET A 194 13.73 18.51 -7.13
C MET A 194 14.56 18.40 -5.86
N VAL A 195 15.78 17.88 -5.98
CA VAL A 195 16.78 17.87 -4.89
C VAL A 195 18.03 18.56 -5.39
N GLU A 196 18.48 19.61 -4.70
CA GLU A 196 19.70 20.36 -5.05
C GLU A 196 19.74 20.78 -6.53
N ASN A 197 18.62 21.29 -7.06
CA ASN A 197 18.47 21.67 -8.48
C ASN A 197 18.57 20.51 -9.50
N ARG A 198 18.45 19.25 -9.06
CA ARG A 198 18.36 18.07 -9.93
C ARG A 198 16.97 17.45 -9.83
N THR A 199 16.43 17.09 -10.98
CA THR A 199 15.19 16.30 -11.05
C THR A 199 15.49 14.85 -10.70
N ILE A 200 14.78 14.34 -9.69
CA ILE A 200 14.82 12.94 -9.27
C ILE A 200 13.47 12.31 -9.62
N PHE A 201 13.52 11.03 -9.97
CA PHE A 201 12.37 10.19 -10.28
C PHE A 201 12.39 8.98 -9.34
N GLU A 202 11.25 8.68 -8.74
CA GLU A 202 11.06 7.48 -7.93
C GLU A 202 9.70 6.87 -8.20
N TYR A 203 9.62 5.54 -8.12
CA TYR A 203 8.33 4.86 -8.01
C TYR A 203 7.95 4.93 -6.53
N ALA A 204 7.13 5.91 -6.18
CA ALA A 204 6.58 6.07 -4.85
C ALA A 204 5.28 6.87 -4.95
N THR A 205 4.39 6.62 -4.01
CA THR A 205 3.14 7.34 -3.86
C THR A 205 3.19 8.17 -2.57
N THR A 206 2.83 9.44 -2.67
CA THR A 206 2.67 10.32 -1.50
C THR A 206 1.22 10.75 -1.36
N VAL A 207 0.74 10.80 -0.13
CA VAL A 207 -0.60 11.28 0.21
C VAL A 207 -0.47 12.28 1.35
N ASP A 208 -0.67 13.56 1.03
CA ASP A 208 -0.76 14.62 2.02
C ASP A 208 -2.16 14.58 2.62
N MET A 209 -2.21 14.37 3.92
CA MET A 209 -3.44 14.14 4.64
C MET A 209 -3.56 15.04 5.86
N TYR A 210 -4.78 15.48 6.15
CA TYR A 210 -5.10 16.29 7.31
C TYR A 210 -6.03 15.52 8.24
N LYS A 211 -5.55 15.21 9.45
CA LYS A 211 -6.36 14.60 10.51
C LYS A 211 -7.01 15.69 11.34
N LYS A 212 -8.35 15.74 11.32
CA LYS A 212 -9.11 16.73 12.08
C LYS A 212 -8.83 16.59 13.59
N PRO A 213 -8.68 17.72 14.31
CA PRO A 213 -8.59 17.67 15.76
C PRO A 213 -9.95 17.29 16.35
N PHE A 214 -9.93 16.63 17.51
CA PHE A 214 -11.14 16.17 18.21
C PHE A 214 -12.18 17.29 18.44
N TYR A 215 -11.73 18.53 18.67
CA TYR A 215 -12.64 19.67 18.89
C TYR A 215 -13.35 20.16 17.63
N ALA A 216 -12.94 19.70 16.44
CA ALA A 216 -13.61 20.00 15.17
C ALA A 216 -14.78 19.05 14.89
N GLU A 217 -14.98 18.01 15.73
CA GLU A 217 -16.08 17.09 15.59
C GLU A 217 -17.43 17.74 15.93
N SER A 218 -18.46 17.39 15.15
CA SER A 218 -19.80 18.01 15.29
C SER A 218 -20.44 17.81 16.67
N TYR A 219 -20.06 16.73 17.37
CA TYR A 219 -20.55 16.41 18.70
C TYR A 219 -19.73 17.05 19.84
N PHE A 220 -18.59 17.69 19.55
CA PHE A 220 -17.72 18.26 20.58
C PHE A 220 -18.41 19.36 21.39
N LEU A 221 -19.08 20.30 20.73
CA LEU A 221 -19.76 21.41 21.41
C LEU A 221 -20.94 20.94 22.28
N PRO A 222 -21.83 20.05 21.80
CA PRO A 222 -22.81 19.39 22.66
C PRO A 222 -22.21 18.68 23.88
N LEU A 223 -21.10 17.96 23.69
CA LEU A 223 -20.39 17.27 24.77
C LEU A 223 -19.84 18.25 25.81
N LEU A 224 -19.22 19.35 25.36
CA LEU A 224 -18.69 20.40 26.23
C LEU A 224 -19.80 21.00 27.11
N VAL A 225 -20.93 21.36 26.51
CA VAL A 225 -22.10 21.90 27.24
C VAL A 225 -22.62 20.89 28.28
N PHE A 226 -22.66 19.60 27.93
CA PHE A 226 -23.08 18.55 28.85
C PHE A 226 -22.13 18.44 30.06
N ILE A 227 -20.81 18.49 29.84
CA ILE A 227 -19.79 18.48 30.89
C ILE A 227 -19.94 19.72 31.79
N GLU A 228 -20.13 20.89 31.21
CA GLU A 228 -20.36 22.14 31.96
C GLU A 228 -21.60 22.05 32.86
N MET A 229 -22.71 21.49 32.36
CA MET A 229 -23.90 21.26 33.16
C MET A 229 -23.65 20.28 34.32
N LEU A 230 -22.95 19.18 34.08
CA LEU A 230 -22.59 18.22 35.14
C LEU A 230 -21.74 18.88 36.23
N LEU A 231 -20.74 19.67 35.85
CA LEU A 231 -19.90 20.41 36.78
C LEU A 231 -20.71 21.43 37.60
N ALA A 232 -21.65 22.14 36.98
CA ALA A 232 -22.54 23.07 37.67
C ALA A 232 -23.43 22.35 38.69
N VAL A 233 -24.01 21.21 38.34
CA VAL A 233 -24.80 20.37 39.26
C VAL A 233 -23.95 19.89 40.44
N PHE A 234 -22.74 19.41 40.19
CA PHE A 234 -21.82 18.94 41.22
C PHE A 234 -21.41 20.06 42.18
N ALA A 235 -21.13 21.25 41.65
CA ALA A 235 -20.82 22.43 42.46
C ALA A 235 -22.00 22.84 43.36
N ILE A 236 -23.22 22.85 42.82
CA ILE A 236 -24.44 23.14 43.60
C ILE A 236 -24.64 22.11 44.72
N TYR A 237 -24.42 20.82 44.42
CA TYR A 237 -24.52 19.75 45.41
C TYR A 237 -23.52 19.92 46.55
N MET A 238 -22.24 20.20 46.24
CA MET A 238 -21.19 20.42 47.24
C MET A 238 -21.47 21.64 48.13
N ILE A 239 -21.99 22.72 47.55
CA ILE A 239 -22.39 23.92 48.31
C ILE A 239 -23.56 23.61 49.25
N LYS A 240 -24.57 22.86 48.79
CA LYS A 240 -25.70 22.45 49.63
C LYS A 240 -25.29 21.49 50.75
N GLY A 241 -24.41 20.53 50.45
CA GLY A 241 -23.88 19.57 51.43
C GLY A 241 -23.12 20.25 52.57
N LYS A 242 -22.28 21.25 52.27
CA LYS A 242 -21.60 22.06 53.29
C LYS A 242 -22.54 22.89 54.17
N LYS A 243 -23.69 23.32 53.64
CA LYS A 243 -24.71 24.06 54.41
C LYS A 243 -25.52 23.18 55.37
N GLN A 244 -25.58 21.87 55.16
CA GLN A 244 -26.31 20.94 56.03
C GLN A 244 -25.43 20.34 57.14
N SER A 245 -24.11 20.44 57.02
CA SER A 245 -23.14 19.93 58.00
C SER A 245 -22.60 20.99 58.98
N SER A 246 -23.18 22.20 58.99
CA SER A 246 -22.88 23.29 59.92
C SER A 246 -24.13 23.67 60.71
#